data_AF-A0A966SSL9-F1
#
_entry.id   AF-A0A966SSL9-F1
#
_cell.length_a   1.000
_cell.length_b   1.000
_cell.length_c   1.000
_cell.angle_alpha   90.00
_cell.angle_beta   90.00
_cell.angle_gamma   90.00
#
_symmetry.space_group_name_H-M   'P 1'
#
loop_
_entity.id
_entity.type
_entity.pdbx_description
1 polymer ?
#
loop_
_entity_poly.entity_id
_entity_poly.type
_entity_poly.pdbx_seq_one_letter_code
_entity_poly.pdbx_strand_id
1 'polypeptide(L)'
;MKSFLELLVVFCLCAPLTALQSAETPPGHGTGHIIVPYSKEAARNGEASLIELRDGSLLLMYGAHQKSGDWDRGEIRQIRSRDGGKTWSTPETVFSDAKRSLFQISFARLANGDLGLTHTSLANGRDAFKVFRRSTDDGKTWSGPLKISDDSHEYTTGPWDKLYVLASGRVIALLHCNLKPDAKKQGGPLGAYTVYSDDHGKSWTRSPGNAVLHVPDNPLKKHEWGFWEPSLVEHAPGKLLMLGRTTTGWLWESRSEDNGSTWNQPVQSTVPNPVAPPVLTR
;
A
#
# COMPACT_ATOMS: atom_id res chain seq x y z
N MET A 1 -36.34 -55.15 -7.40
CA MET A 1 -37.44 -54.28 -6.93
C MET A 1 -37.86 -54.71 -5.54
N LYS A 2 -37.40 -54.00 -4.50
CA LYS A 2 -38.09 -53.72 -3.23
C LYS A 2 -37.10 -52.94 -2.35
N SER A 3 -37.52 -51.72 -2.03
CA SER A 3 -36.77 -50.68 -1.34
C SER A 3 -36.54 -51.02 0.12
N PHE A 4 -35.32 -50.80 0.61
CA PHE A 4 -35.07 -50.61 2.04
C PHE A 4 -35.35 -49.14 2.37
N LEU A 5 -36.35 -48.92 3.22
CA LEU A 5 -36.70 -47.63 3.79
C LEU A 5 -36.05 -47.60 5.19
N GLU A 6 -34.89 -46.97 5.33
CA GLU A 6 -34.31 -46.71 6.65
C GLU A 6 -35.03 -45.50 7.27
N LEU A 7 -35.68 -45.76 8.41
CA LEU A 7 -36.38 -44.80 9.23
C LEU A 7 -35.35 -43.97 10.01
N LEU A 8 -35.04 -42.77 9.54
CA LEU A 8 -34.20 -41.82 10.27
C LEU A 8 -35.05 -41.16 11.38
N VAL A 9 -34.89 -41.62 12.62
CA VAL A 9 -35.47 -40.96 13.81
C VAL A 9 -34.60 -39.76 14.16
N VAL A 10 -35.13 -38.55 13.93
CA VAL A 10 -34.51 -37.29 14.34
C VAL A 10 -34.74 -37.09 15.84
N PHE A 11 -33.71 -37.26 16.66
CA PHE A 11 -33.70 -36.74 18.03
C PHE A 11 -33.38 -35.25 17.99
N CYS A 12 -34.41 -34.43 18.16
CA CYS A 12 -34.28 -33.00 18.44
C CYS A 12 -33.83 -32.84 19.91
N LEU A 13 -32.52 -32.77 20.14
CA LEU A 13 -31.96 -32.37 21.44
C LEU A 13 -31.93 -30.85 21.49
N CYS A 14 -32.97 -30.24 22.07
CA CYS A 14 -32.94 -28.86 22.53
C CYS A 14 -31.95 -28.75 23.70
N ALA A 15 -30.73 -28.29 23.42
CA ALA A 15 -29.80 -27.89 24.48
C ALA A 15 -30.23 -26.53 25.05
N PRO A 16 -30.29 -26.37 26.39
CA PRO A 16 -30.63 -25.09 27.01
C PRO A 16 -29.52 -24.07 26.76
N LEU A 17 -29.93 -22.88 26.32
CA LEU A 17 -29.12 -21.72 26.02
C LEU A 17 -28.54 -21.13 27.33
N THR A 18 -27.54 -21.78 27.91
CA THR A 18 -26.88 -21.28 29.14
C THR A 18 -25.44 -21.74 29.19
N ALA A 19 -24.58 -20.99 28.50
CA ALA A 19 -23.24 -20.62 28.92
C ALA A 19 -22.66 -19.74 27.79
N LEU A 20 -23.02 -18.45 27.80
CA LEU A 20 -22.18 -17.43 27.17
C LEU A 20 -20.85 -17.51 27.91
N GLN A 21 -19.90 -18.21 27.30
CA GLN A 21 -18.49 -18.17 27.64
C GLN A 21 -18.12 -16.70 27.80
N SER A 22 -17.52 -16.37 28.94
CA SER A 22 -17.03 -15.03 29.26
C SER A 22 -16.38 -14.43 28.02
N ALA A 23 -16.91 -13.30 27.55
CA ALA A 23 -16.23 -12.49 26.57
C ALA A 23 -14.81 -12.29 27.09
N GLU A 24 -13.81 -12.84 26.40
CA GLU A 24 -12.43 -12.51 26.67
C GLU A 24 -12.36 -10.98 26.66
N THR A 25 -11.87 -10.42 27.76
CA THR A 25 -11.59 -8.99 27.87
C THR A 25 -10.84 -8.61 26.60
N PRO A 26 -11.25 -7.56 25.86
CA PRO A 26 -10.51 -7.14 24.68
C PRO A 26 -9.03 -6.98 25.08
N PRO A 27 -8.07 -7.39 24.23
CA PRO A 27 -6.65 -7.29 24.55
C PRO A 27 -6.40 -5.89 25.12
N GLY A 28 -5.88 -5.87 26.34
CA GLY A 28 -5.81 -4.66 27.17
C GLY A 28 -5.23 -3.49 26.40
N HIS A 29 -5.61 -2.26 26.77
CA HIS A 29 -5.15 -1.01 26.15
C HIS A 29 -3.68 -1.11 25.77
N GLY A 30 -3.40 -1.31 24.46
CA GLY A 30 -2.03 -1.34 23.98
C GLY A 30 -1.37 -0.02 24.32
N THR A 31 -0.20 -0.07 24.94
CA THR A 31 0.59 1.14 25.16
C THR A 31 1.14 1.59 23.81
N GLY A 32 0.58 2.65 23.25
CA GLY A 32 1.12 3.29 22.06
C GLY A 32 2.40 4.06 22.40
N HIS A 33 3.46 3.86 21.62
CA HIS A 33 4.69 4.63 21.72
C HIS A 33 4.79 5.56 20.50
N ILE A 34 4.92 6.86 20.75
CA ILE A 34 5.18 7.84 19.68
C ILE A 34 6.67 7.75 19.32
N ILE A 35 6.97 7.25 18.12
CA ILE A 35 8.34 7.14 17.61
C ILE A 35 8.82 8.50 17.06
N VAL A 36 7.99 9.15 16.25
CA VAL A 36 8.28 10.46 15.65
C VAL A 36 7.19 11.45 16.06
N PRO A 37 7.44 12.33 17.04
CA PRO A 37 6.44 13.31 17.47
C PRO A 37 6.31 14.46 16.47
N TYR A 38 5.24 15.23 16.62
CA TYR A 38 5.10 16.56 16.02
C TYR A 38 6.32 17.43 16.37
N SER A 39 6.76 18.26 15.43
CA SER A 39 7.66 19.38 15.70
C SER A 39 7.22 20.63 14.93
N LYS A 40 7.77 21.81 15.27
CA LYS A 40 7.49 23.04 14.52
C LYS A 40 8.05 22.99 13.09
N GLU A 41 9.13 22.24 12.89
CA GLU A 41 9.77 22.02 11.59
C GLU A 41 9.05 20.95 10.77
N ALA A 42 8.42 19.98 11.43
CA ALA A 42 7.67 18.89 10.80
C ALA A 42 6.32 18.70 11.53
N ALA A 43 5.32 19.46 11.09
CA ALA A 43 3.99 19.47 11.69
C ALA A 43 3.18 18.19 11.45
N ARG A 44 3.55 17.40 10.42
CA ARG A 44 2.96 16.09 10.15
C ARG A 44 4.05 15.11 9.74
N ASN A 45 4.16 14.01 10.47
CA ASN A 45 5.05 12.90 10.15
C ASN A 45 4.19 11.69 9.81
N GLY A 46 4.32 11.14 8.61
CA GLY A 46 3.36 10.16 8.11
C GLY A 46 3.89 9.31 6.97
N GLU A 47 2.99 8.42 6.51
CA GLU A 47 3.21 7.50 5.40
C GLU A 47 4.57 6.76 5.47
N ALA A 48 4.90 6.34 6.69
CA ALA A 48 6.15 5.69 7.03
C ALA A 48 6.21 4.25 6.53
N SER A 49 7.42 3.75 6.35
CA SER A 49 7.72 2.34 6.10
C SER A 49 8.91 1.94 6.97
N LEU A 50 8.90 0.69 7.45
CA LEU A 50 9.91 0.15 8.34
C LEU A 50 10.46 -1.17 7.79
N ILE A 51 11.76 -1.37 7.93
CA ILE A 51 12.43 -2.59 7.50
C ILE A 51 13.55 -2.99 8.47
N GLU A 52 13.68 -4.29 8.71
CA GLU A 52 14.82 -4.85 9.43
C GLU A 52 16.03 -5.02 8.49
N LEU A 53 17.19 -4.57 8.96
CA LEU A 53 18.47 -4.63 8.27
C LEU A 53 19.21 -5.94 8.57
N ARG A 54 20.24 -6.25 7.79
CA ARG A 54 20.95 -7.54 7.95
C ARG A 54 21.66 -7.70 9.30
N ASP A 55 21.96 -6.59 9.96
CA ASP A 55 22.56 -6.58 11.30
C ASP A 55 21.51 -6.65 12.43
N GLY A 56 20.23 -6.83 12.11
CA GLY A 56 19.11 -6.88 13.06
C GLY A 56 18.65 -5.51 13.55
N SER A 57 19.26 -4.41 13.09
CA SER A 57 18.76 -3.06 13.38
C SER A 57 17.54 -2.72 12.51
N LEU A 58 16.70 -1.81 12.98
CA LEU A 58 15.53 -1.34 12.25
C LEU A 58 15.83 0.00 11.58
N LEU A 59 15.38 0.16 10.33
CA LEU A 59 15.33 1.42 9.61
C LEU A 59 13.86 1.82 9.40
N LEU A 60 13.49 3.00 9.87
CA LEU A 60 12.20 3.62 9.58
C LEU A 60 12.43 4.88 8.75
N MET A 61 11.74 4.98 7.62
CA MET A 61 11.72 6.20 6.79
C MET A 61 10.29 6.71 6.65
N TYR A 62 10.13 8.04 6.67
CA TYR A 62 8.82 8.69 6.75
C TYR A 62 8.81 10.06 6.05
N GLY A 63 7.63 10.50 5.63
CA GLY A 63 7.41 11.85 5.12
C GLY A 63 7.32 12.84 6.27
N ALA A 64 8.23 13.82 6.31
CA ALA A 64 8.26 14.90 7.28
C ALA A 64 7.75 16.18 6.62
N HIS A 65 6.49 16.53 6.86
CA HIS A 65 5.80 17.65 6.24
C HIS A 65 5.87 18.90 7.10
N GLN A 66 6.18 20.03 6.47
CA GLN A 66 6.27 21.34 7.14
C GLN A 66 4.94 21.80 7.78
N LYS A 67 3.82 21.30 7.25
CA LYS A 67 2.44 21.62 7.66
C LYS A 67 1.57 20.35 7.53
N SER A 68 0.28 20.44 7.87
CA SER A 68 -0.61 19.28 8.02
C SER A 68 -1.38 18.87 6.76
N GLY A 69 -1.35 19.65 5.68
CA GLY A 69 -2.07 19.37 4.45
C GLY A 69 -1.36 18.33 3.57
N ASP A 70 -2.15 17.62 2.76
CA ASP A 70 -1.67 16.50 1.95
C ASP A 70 -0.66 16.91 0.86
N TRP A 71 -0.63 18.19 0.48
CA TRP A 71 0.29 18.73 -0.53
C TRP A 71 1.37 19.62 0.07
N ASP A 72 1.37 19.76 1.40
CA ASP A 72 2.41 20.53 2.06
C ASP A 72 3.76 19.87 1.83
N ARG A 73 4.78 20.73 1.78
CA ARG A 73 6.14 20.34 1.45
C ARG A 73 6.64 19.30 2.45
N GLY A 74 6.94 18.11 1.93
CA GLY A 74 7.51 16.98 2.65
C GLY A 74 8.92 16.66 2.18
N GLU A 75 9.76 16.29 3.13
CA GLU A 75 11.06 15.65 2.91
C GLU A 75 11.00 14.23 3.46
N ILE A 76 11.86 13.33 2.97
CA ILE A 76 11.95 12.00 3.53
C ILE A 76 13.08 11.96 4.56
N ARG A 77 12.72 11.65 5.80
CA ARG A 77 13.65 11.47 6.91
C ARG A 77 13.79 10.01 7.27
N GLN A 78 14.92 9.65 7.89
CA GLN A 78 15.17 8.34 8.47
C GLN A 78 15.47 8.43 9.97
N ILE A 79 15.17 7.35 10.67
CA ILE A 79 15.66 7.04 12.01
C ILE A 79 16.01 5.55 12.07
N ARG A 80 16.92 5.19 12.97
CA ARG A 80 17.36 3.81 13.18
C ARG A 80 17.22 3.38 14.62
N SER A 81 16.92 2.11 14.84
CA SER A 81 16.91 1.48 16.16
C SER A 81 17.83 0.27 16.17
N ARG A 82 18.64 0.12 17.21
CA ARG A 82 19.56 -1.03 17.41
C ARG A 82 19.11 -1.98 18.52
N ASP A 83 17.94 -1.73 19.09
CA ASP A 83 17.44 -2.42 20.29
C ASP A 83 15.99 -2.91 20.14
N GLY A 84 15.59 -3.21 18.90
CA GLY A 84 14.27 -3.74 18.58
C GLY A 84 13.15 -2.70 18.67
N GLY A 85 13.46 -1.42 18.41
CA GLY A 85 12.49 -0.32 18.38
C GLY A 85 12.26 0.36 19.73
N LYS A 86 13.05 0.07 20.77
CA LYS A 86 12.92 0.68 22.09
C LYS A 86 13.47 2.11 22.11
N THR A 87 14.62 2.32 21.47
CA THR A 87 15.21 3.64 21.26
C THR A 87 15.50 3.88 19.79
N TRP A 88 15.47 5.15 19.39
CA TRP A 88 15.62 5.59 18.01
C TRP A 88 16.65 6.71 17.93
N SER A 89 17.43 6.73 16.84
CA SER A 89 18.37 7.81 16.55
C SER A 89 17.65 9.15 16.33
N THR A 90 18.40 10.25 16.38
CA THR A 90 17.92 11.54 15.89
C THR A 90 17.50 11.42 14.42
N PRO A 91 16.40 12.06 14.00
CA PRO A 91 16.00 12.10 12.59
C PRO A 91 17.02 12.78 11.68
N GLU A 92 17.23 12.17 10.50
CA GLU A 92 18.11 12.69 9.46
C GLU A 92 17.32 12.86 8.15
N THR A 93 17.40 14.01 7.48
CA THR A 93 16.85 14.17 6.13
C THR A 93 17.72 13.40 5.13
N VAL A 94 17.11 12.43 4.43
CA VAL A 94 17.77 11.60 3.42
C VAL A 94 17.46 12.09 2.01
N PHE A 95 16.19 12.46 1.75
CA PHE A 95 15.78 12.99 0.45
C PHE A 95 15.01 14.30 0.63
N SER A 96 15.44 15.32 -0.10
CA SER A 96 14.74 16.60 -0.21
C SER A 96 14.63 17.04 -1.68
N ASP A 97 13.41 17.42 -2.05
CA ASP A 97 13.07 18.24 -3.23
C ASP A 97 13.34 19.73 -2.93
N ALA A 98 13.81 20.56 -3.87
CA ALA A 98 13.73 22.04 -3.76
C ALA A 98 12.38 22.59 -4.28
N LYS A 99 11.71 21.86 -5.17
CA LYS A 99 10.43 22.24 -5.80
C LYS A 99 9.32 21.23 -5.50
N ARG A 100 9.65 20.03 -5.01
CA ARG A 100 8.70 18.92 -4.87
C ARG A 100 8.59 18.41 -3.44
N SER A 101 7.39 17.99 -3.07
CA SER A 101 7.09 17.25 -1.83
C SER A 101 7.34 15.76 -2.04
N LEU A 102 8.04 15.12 -1.10
CA LEU A 102 8.39 13.70 -1.13
C LEU A 102 7.75 12.96 0.06
N PHE A 103 7.00 11.88 -0.21
CA PHE A 103 6.21 11.15 0.80
C PHE A 103 5.78 9.76 0.29
N GLN A 104 4.93 9.03 1.03
CA GLN A 104 4.44 7.67 0.67
C GLN A 104 5.57 6.66 0.43
N ILE A 105 6.39 6.46 1.47
CA ILE A 105 7.54 5.55 1.40
C ILE A 105 7.05 4.10 1.39
N SER A 106 7.75 3.22 0.69
CA SER A 106 7.56 1.78 0.77
C SER A 106 8.89 1.06 0.58
N PHE A 107 9.26 0.21 1.53
CA PHE A 107 10.44 -0.64 1.43
C PHE A 107 10.13 -2.04 0.89
N ALA A 108 11.15 -2.66 0.29
CA ALA A 108 11.23 -4.11 0.18
C ALA A 108 12.70 -4.54 0.15
N ARG A 109 12.99 -5.73 0.69
CA ARG A 109 14.26 -6.40 0.42
C ARG A 109 14.11 -7.20 -0.88
N LEU A 110 14.89 -6.82 -1.88
CA LEU A 110 14.87 -7.42 -3.22
C LEU A 110 15.47 -8.84 -3.17
N ALA A 111 15.17 -9.66 -4.18
CA ALA A 111 15.64 -11.05 -4.26
C ALA A 111 17.17 -11.19 -4.29
N ASN A 112 17.89 -10.17 -4.76
CA ASN A 112 19.36 -10.12 -4.72
C ASN A 112 19.92 -9.60 -3.37
N GLY A 113 19.06 -9.37 -2.38
CA GLY A 113 19.41 -8.92 -1.03
C GLY A 113 19.42 -7.41 -0.84
N ASP A 114 19.39 -6.62 -1.90
CA ASP A 114 19.40 -5.16 -1.83
C ASP A 114 18.11 -4.59 -1.24
N LEU A 115 18.14 -3.32 -0.84
CA LEU A 115 16.93 -2.60 -0.48
C LEU A 115 16.38 -1.83 -1.68
N GLY A 116 15.10 -2.06 -1.97
CA GLY A 116 14.30 -1.20 -2.82
C GLY A 116 13.45 -0.25 -1.98
N LEU A 117 13.35 0.99 -2.43
CA LEU A 117 12.46 1.99 -1.86
C LEU A 117 11.66 2.64 -2.98
N THR A 118 10.35 2.79 -2.79
CA THR A 118 9.56 3.72 -3.60
C THR A 118 9.07 4.90 -2.78
N HIS A 119 8.90 6.04 -3.43
CA HIS A 119 8.24 7.20 -2.86
C HIS A 119 7.50 8.00 -3.94
N THR A 120 6.58 8.85 -3.53
CA THR A 120 5.90 9.82 -4.40
C THR A 120 6.72 11.11 -4.48
N SER A 121 6.68 11.77 -5.64
CA SER A 121 7.22 13.11 -5.85
C SER A 121 6.13 14.01 -6.43
N LEU A 122 5.72 15.02 -5.68
CA LEU A 122 4.56 15.88 -5.99
C LEU A 122 4.97 17.35 -6.11
N ALA A 123 4.46 18.03 -7.14
CA ALA A 123 4.45 19.49 -7.19
C ALA A 123 3.05 20.03 -7.48
N ASN A 124 2.76 21.19 -6.88
CA ASN A 124 1.57 21.99 -7.16
C ASN A 124 0.24 21.23 -7.02
N GLY A 125 0.22 20.15 -6.21
CA GLY A 125 -0.93 19.28 -5.98
C GLY A 125 -1.37 18.43 -7.18
N ARG A 126 -0.69 18.49 -8.33
CA ARG A 126 -1.21 17.91 -9.59
C ARG A 126 -0.19 17.13 -10.39
N ASP A 127 1.04 17.62 -10.46
CA ASP A 127 2.15 16.91 -11.10
C ASP A 127 2.69 15.94 -10.06
N ALA A 128 2.41 14.64 -10.21
CA ALA A 128 2.83 13.61 -9.29
C ALA A 128 3.33 12.38 -10.05
N PHE A 129 4.45 11.83 -9.60
CA PHE A 129 4.97 10.57 -10.13
C PHE A 129 5.57 9.71 -9.03
N LYS A 130 5.61 8.39 -9.28
CA LYS A 130 6.26 7.42 -8.38
C LYS A 130 7.72 7.27 -8.78
N VAL A 131 8.59 7.23 -7.76
CA VAL A 131 10.04 7.11 -7.87
C VAL A 131 10.49 5.82 -7.18
N PHE A 132 11.48 5.15 -7.76
CA PHE A 132 12.23 4.06 -7.16
C PHE A 132 13.68 4.50 -6.85
N ARG A 133 14.22 3.97 -5.76
CA ARG A 133 15.62 4.09 -5.35
C ARG A 133 16.11 2.74 -4.82
N ARG A 134 17.39 2.44 -5.05
CA ARG A 134 18.02 1.19 -4.61
C ARG A 134 19.20 1.48 -3.69
N SER A 135 19.37 0.65 -2.68
CA SER A 135 20.54 0.64 -1.81
C SER A 135 21.17 -0.75 -1.77
N THR A 136 22.49 -0.82 -1.87
CA THR A 136 23.28 -2.06 -1.81
C THR A 136 23.96 -2.27 -0.46
N ASP A 137 23.77 -1.33 0.47
CA ASP A 137 24.50 -1.22 1.74
C ASP A 137 23.58 -0.98 2.95
N ASP A 138 22.38 -1.57 2.92
CA ASP A 138 21.35 -1.48 3.97
C ASP A 138 20.94 -0.02 4.32
N GLY A 139 20.73 0.76 3.26
CA GLY A 139 20.18 2.10 3.30
C GLY A 139 21.18 3.17 3.73
N LYS A 140 22.49 2.89 3.74
CA LYS A 140 23.53 3.90 4.03
C LYS A 140 23.68 4.85 2.86
N THR A 141 23.67 4.32 1.63
CA THR A 141 23.64 5.10 0.40
C THR A 141 22.50 4.63 -0.50
N TRP A 142 22.02 5.54 -1.35
CA TRP A 142 20.90 5.30 -2.25
C TRP A 142 21.27 5.74 -3.66
N SER A 143 20.76 5.04 -4.66
CA SER A 143 20.83 5.45 -6.05
C SER A 143 20.12 6.81 -6.27
N GLY A 144 20.42 7.43 -7.42
CA GLY A 144 19.60 8.52 -7.94
C GLY A 144 18.13 8.10 -8.12
N PRO A 145 17.20 9.07 -8.17
CA PRO A 145 15.79 8.78 -8.38
C PRO A 145 15.54 8.22 -9.77
N LEU A 146 14.84 7.08 -9.84
CA LEU A 146 14.30 6.53 -11.07
C LEU A 146 12.79 6.72 -11.10
N LYS A 147 12.25 7.53 -12.03
CA LYS A 147 10.79 7.61 -12.23
C LYS A 147 10.29 6.27 -12.77
N ILE A 148 9.28 5.68 -12.11
CA ILE A 148 8.74 4.35 -12.47
C ILE A 148 7.29 4.41 -12.99
N SER A 149 6.56 5.50 -12.75
CA SER A 149 5.30 5.76 -13.44
C SER A 149 5.57 6.26 -14.86
N ASP A 150 4.69 5.97 -15.80
CA ASP A 150 4.75 6.57 -17.14
C ASP A 150 4.15 8.00 -17.15
N ASP A 151 4.00 8.56 -18.35
CA ASP A 151 3.46 9.91 -18.59
C ASP A 151 1.98 9.91 -19.01
N SER A 152 1.27 8.80 -18.88
CA SER A 152 -0.15 8.71 -19.30
C SER A 152 -1.10 9.52 -18.41
N HIS A 153 -0.70 9.82 -17.17
CA HIS A 153 -1.48 10.58 -16.20
C HIS A 153 -0.58 11.52 -15.40
N GLU A 154 -0.87 12.83 -15.44
CA GLU A 154 -0.11 13.88 -14.74
C GLU A 154 -0.03 13.65 -13.22
N TYR A 155 -1.13 13.21 -12.63
CA TYR A 155 -1.20 12.84 -11.22
C TYR A 155 -1.13 11.32 -11.09
N THR A 156 0.05 10.81 -10.78
CA THR A 156 0.27 9.41 -10.42
C THR A 156 1.01 9.31 -9.10
N THR A 157 0.36 8.73 -8.09
CA THR A 157 1.00 8.39 -6.82
C THR A 157 0.86 6.89 -6.57
N GLY A 158 0.87 6.45 -5.32
CA GLY A 158 0.54 5.09 -4.96
C GLY A 158 0.29 4.99 -3.47
N PRO A 159 -0.26 3.86 -2.99
CA PRO A 159 -0.31 3.60 -1.56
C PRO A 159 1.09 3.68 -0.93
N TRP A 160 1.13 4.02 0.36
CA TRP A 160 2.34 3.89 1.18
C TRP A 160 2.50 2.45 1.68
N ASP A 161 3.71 2.11 2.11
CA ASP A 161 4.11 0.80 2.65
C ASP A 161 3.73 -0.42 1.80
N LYS A 162 3.80 -0.29 0.48
CA LYS A 162 3.35 -1.29 -0.50
C LYS A 162 4.31 -1.44 -1.69
N LEU A 163 5.46 -2.05 -1.45
CA LEU A 163 6.39 -2.55 -2.46
C LEU A 163 6.54 -4.06 -2.26
N TYR A 164 6.20 -4.85 -3.28
CA TYR A 164 6.11 -6.31 -3.14
C TYR A 164 7.24 -6.98 -3.89
N VAL A 165 7.78 -8.05 -3.32
CA VAL A 165 8.70 -8.97 -4.00
C VAL A 165 8.02 -10.33 -4.02
N LEU A 166 7.71 -10.81 -5.21
CA LEU A 166 7.02 -12.08 -5.42
C LEU A 166 7.98 -13.27 -5.21
N ALA A 167 7.42 -14.47 -5.08
CA ALA A 167 8.16 -15.73 -5.03
C ALA A 167 9.06 -15.94 -6.25
N SER A 168 8.70 -15.37 -7.41
CA SER A 168 9.52 -15.36 -8.63
C SER A 168 10.72 -14.42 -8.58
N GLY A 169 10.81 -13.55 -7.56
CA GLY A 169 11.82 -12.49 -7.45
C GLY A 169 11.44 -11.19 -8.15
N ARG A 170 10.33 -11.16 -8.89
CA ARG A 170 9.76 -9.95 -9.49
C ARG A 170 9.37 -8.94 -8.40
N VAL A 171 9.67 -7.67 -8.65
CA VAL A 171 9.24 -6.55 -7.80
C VAL A 171 7.99 -5.93 -8.40
N ILE A 172 6.97 -5.63 -7.59
CA ILE A 172 5.76 -4.92 -8.01
C ILE A 172 5.53 -3.69 -7.13
N ALA A 173 5.39 -2.53 -7.76
CA ALA A 173 4.91 -1.31 -7.13
C ALA A 173 3.46 -1.03 -7.58
N LEU A 174 2.62 -0.63 -6.61
CA LEU A 174 1.24 -0.26 -6.86
C LEU A 174 1.12 1.25 -7.06
N LEU A 175 0.43 1.66 -8.11
CA LEU A 175 0.22 3.06 -8.47
C LEU A 175 -1.27 3.35 -8.56
N HIS A 176 -1.64 4.61 -8.31
CA HIS A 176 -2.96 5.12 -8.66
C HIS A 176 -2.85 6.46 -9.36
N CYS A 177 -3.82 6.77 -10.21
CA CYS A 177 -3.85 7.96 -11.04
C CYS A 177 -5.21 8.64 -11.08
N ASN A 178 -5.21 9.93 -11.41
CA ASN A 178 -6.44 10.66 -11.74
C ASN A 178 -6.78 10.48 -13.23
N LEU A 179 -7.97 9.94 -13.50
CA LEU A 179 -8.44 9.64 -14.85
C LEU A 179 -9.05 10.85 -15.56
N LYS A 180 -9.45 11.86 -14.80
CA LYS A 180 -10.02 13.10 -15.33
C LYS A 180 -9.52 14.30 -14.53
N PRO A 181 -8.26 14.70 -14.73
CA PRO A 181 -7.69 15.84 -14.02
C PRO A 181 -8.46 17.12 -14.33
N ASP A 182 -8.64 17.96 -13.31
CA ASP A 182 -9.21 19.30 -13.45
C ASP A 182 -8.18 20.33 -12.98
N ALA A 183 -7.91 21.31 -13.83
CA ALA A 183 -6.91 22.34 -13.56
C ALA A 183 -7.28 23.25 -12.37
N LYS A 184 -8.56 23.32 -12.01
CA LYS A 184 -9.10 24.21 -10.96
C LYS A 184 -9.40 23.46 -9.66
N LYS A 185 -9.53 22.13 -9.70
CA LYS A 185 -9.91 21.32 -8.54
C LYS A 185 -9.28 19.94 -8.60
N GLN A 186 -8.69 19.48 -7.50
CA GLN A 186 -8.32 18.07 -7.36
C GLN A 186 -9.58 17.20 -7.19
N GLY A 187 -9.45 15.87 -7.22
CA GLY A 187 -10.52 14.90 -7.09
C GLY A 187 -10.97 14.34 -8.44
N GLY A 188 -12.08 13.62 -8.45
CA GLY A 188 -12.58 12.95 -9.64
C GLY A 188 -12.41 11.42 -9.62
N PRO A 189 -12.59 10.78 -10.79
CA PRO A 189 -12.41 9.35 -10.94
C PRO A 189 -10.93 8.97 -10.85
N LEU A 190 -10.61 8.04 -9.95
CA LEU A 190 -9.30 7.47 -9.75
C LEU A 190 -9.24 6.04 -10.29
N GLY A 191 -8.09 5.68 -10.85
CA GLY A 191 -7.79 4.31 -11.26
C GLY A 191 -6.48 3.84 -10.67
N ALA A 192 -6.23 2.54 -10.73
CA ALA A 192 -4.97 1.93 -10.32
C ALA A 192 -4.32 1.17 -11.47
N TYR A 193 -3.00 1.09 -11.42
CA TYR A 193 -2.22 0.19 -12.25
C TYR A 193 -0.97 -0.22 -11.47
N THR A 194 -0.22 -1.16 -12.03
CA THR A 194 1.02 -1.66 -11.44
C THR A 194 2.20 -1.35 -12.35
N VAL A 195 3.37 -1.26 -11.75
CA VAL A 195 4.62 -1.34 -12.49
C VAL A 195 5.45 -2.43 -11.85
N TYR A 196 6.13 -3.22 -12.67
CA TYR A 196 6.94 -4.34 -12.19
C TYR A 196 8.36 -4.29 -12.73
N SER A 197 9.26 -4.94 -12.03
CA SER A 197 10.66 -5.09 -12.42
C SER A 197 11.12 -6.53 -12.23
N ASP A 198 11.77 -7.06 -13.26
CA ASP A 198 12.37 -8.41 -13.28
C ASP A 198 13.90 -8.37 -13.15
N ASP A 199 14.49 -7.19 -12.99
CA ASP A 199 15.94 -6.97 -12.96
C ASP A 199 16.43 -6.27 -11.68
N HIS A 200 15.70 -6.48 -10.59
CA HIS A 200 15.94 -5.90 -9.26
C HIS A 200 15.88 -4.36 -9.26
N GLY A 201 14.92 -3.80 -9.99
CA GLY A 201 14.59 -2.38 -10.00
C GLY A 201 15.47 -1.52 -10.90
N LYS A 202 16.24 -2.12 -11.83
CA LYS A 202 17.04 -1.37 -12.81
C LYS A 202 16.16 -0.82 -13.94
N SER A 203 15.14 -1.57 -14.34
CA SER A 203 14.11 -1.16 -15.30
C SER A 203 12.72 -1.59 -14.83
N TRP A 204 11.69 -0.91 -15.33
CA TRP A 204 10.31 -1.08 -14.91
C TRP A 204 9.37 -1.14 -16.11
N THR A 205 8.38 -2.02 -16.04
CA THR A 205 7.34 -2.20 -17.06
C THR A 205 5.98 -1.94 -16.44
N ARG A 206 5.13 -1.17 -17.13
CA ARG A 206 3.75 -0.94 -16.72
C ARG A 206 2.85 -2.14 -17.02
N SER A 207 1.96 -2.46 -16.08
CA SER A 207 0.91 -3.46 -16.20
C SER A 207 -0.43 -2.96 -15.62
N PRO A 208 -1.58 -3.24 -16.26
CA PRO A 208 -1.75 -4.04 -17.47
C PRO A 208 -1.64 -3.19 -18.75
N GLY A 209 -0.46 -3.18 -19.40
CA GLY A 209 -0.21 -2.37 -20.59
C GLY A 209 -0.56 -0.88 -20.37
N ASN A 210 -1.39 -0.31 -21.25
CA ASN A 210 -1.87 1.08 -21.13
C ASN A 210 -3.22 1.21 -20.41
N ALA A 211 -3.81 0.11 -19.93
CA ALA A 211 -5.09 0.15 -19.23
C ALA A 211 -4.93 0.58 -17.76
N VAL A 212 -6.07 0.89 -17.14
CA VAL A 212 -6.20 1.25 -15.72
C VAL A 212 -7.35 0.45 -15.12
N LEU A 213 -7.15 -0.08 -13.93
CA LEU A 213 -8.18 -0.70 -13.12
C LEU A 213 -9.06 0.41 -12.55
N HIS A 214 -10.37 0.36 -12.79
CA HIS A 214 -11.30 1.39 -12.38
C HIS A 214 -12.67 0.81 -12.04
N VAL A 215 -13.36 1.43 -11.09
CA VAL A 215 -14.75 1.12 -10.73
C VAL A 215 -15.57 2.39 -10.98
N PRO A 216 -16.46 2.44 -11.99
CA PRO A 216 -17.14 3.67 -12.37
C PRO A 216 -18.19 4.14 -11.35
N ASP A 217 -18.65 3.25 -10.48
CA ASP A 217 -19.72 3.52 -9.53
C ASP A 217 -19.29 4.50 -8.41
N ASN A 218 -20.11 5.52 -8.17
CA ASN A 218 -19.94 6.48 -7.07
C ASN A 218 -21.27 6.75 -6.33
N PRO A 219 -21.90 5.71 -5.74
CA PRO A 219 -23.21 5.86 -5.10
C PRO A 219 -23.17 6.79 -3.89
N LEU A 220 -22.03 6.86 -3.19
CA LEU A 220 -21.81 7.75 -2.04
C LEU A 220 -21.47 9.20 -2.44
N LYS A 221 -21.46 9.53 -3.74
CA LYS A 221 -21.18 10.88 -4.29
C LYS A 221 -19.94 11.54 -3.68
N LYS A 222 -18.90 10.75 -3.47
CA LYS A 222 -17.64 11.23 -2.89
C LYS A 222 -16.89 12.06 -3.91
N HIS A 223 -16.05 12.97 -3.39
CA HIS A 223 -15.24 13.86 -4.20
C HIS A 223 -14.20 13.12 -5.07
N GLU A 224 -13.59 12.09 -4.48
CA GLU A 224 -12.74 11.10 -5.13
C GLU A 224 -13.50 9.78 -5.12
N TRP A 225 -13.47 9.07 -6.23
CA TRP A 225 -14.11 7.76 -6.37
C TRP A 225 -13.36 6.92 -7.39
N GLY A 226 -13.72 5.63 -7.51
CA GLY A 226 -13.03 4.72 -8.41
C GLY A 226 -12.39 3.56 -7.67
N PHE A 227 -11.19 3.20 -8.12
CA PHE A 227 -10.38 2.12 -7.57
C PHE A 227 -8.95 2.63 -7.34
N TRP A 228 -8.56 2.86 -6.08
CA TRP A 228 -7.27 3.46 -5.76
C TRP A 228 -6.69 2.93 -4.44
N GLU A 229 -5.48 3.38 -4.11
CA GLU A 229 -4.68 2.94 -2.94
C GLU A 229 -4.75 1.42 -2.67
N PRO A 230 -4.58 0.57 -3.70
CA PRO A 230 -4.82 -0.86 -3.55
C PRO A 230 -3.79 -1.52 -2.63
N SER A 231 -4.06 -2.77 -2.25
CA SER A 231 -3.09 -3.68 -1.63
C SER A 231 -3.14 -5.03 -2.33
N LEU A 232 -2.05 -5.79 -2.25
CA LEU A 232 -1.82 -7.00 -3.02
C LEU A 232 -1.34 -8.11 -2.09
N VAL A 233 -1.72 -9.36 -2.39
CA VAL A 233 -1.12 -10.56 -1.82
C VAL A 233 -0.85 -11.59 -2.91
N GLU A 234 0.30 -12.25 -2.83
CA GLU A 234 0.58 -13.47 -3.60
C GLU A 234 0.10 -14.67 -2.80
N HIS A 235 -1.08 -15.18 -3.12
CA HIS A 235 -1.71 -16.26 -2.37
C HIS A 235 -1.23 -17.66 -2.81
N ALA A 236 -0.64 -17.74 -4.00
CA ALA A 236 0.12 -18.88 -4.50
C ALA A 236 1.17 -18.35 -5.51
N PRO A 237 2.29 -19.06 -5.76
CA PRO A 237 3.34 -18.57 -6.67
C PRO A 237 2.78 -18.07 -8.01
N GLY A 238 3.01 -16.80 -8.32
CA GLY A 238 2.54 -16.12 -9.53
C GLY A 238 1.05 -15.76 -9.58
N LYS A 239 0.26 -16.11 -8.56
CA LYS A 239 -1.17 -15.81 -8.46
C LYS A 239 -1.44 -14.73 -7.42
N LEU A 240 -1.94 -13.59 -7.89
CA LEU A 240 -2.08 -12.38 -7.10
C LEU A 240 -3.54 -12.00 -6.94
N LEU A 241 -3.89 -11.58 -5.72
CA LEU A 241 -5.15 -10.90 -5.42
C LEU A 241 -4.83 -9.45 -5.04
N MET A 242 -5.52 -8.52 -5.68
CA MET A 242 -5.49 -7.09 -5.35
C MET A 242 -6.85 -6.66 -4.81
N LEU A 243 -6.88 -5.95 -3.69
CA LEU A 243 -8.06 -5.22 -3.21
C LEU A 243 -7.84 -3.73 -3.34
N GLY A 244 -8.84 -3.01 -3.85
CA GLY A 244 -8.82 -1.56 -4.02
C GLY A 244 -9.80 -0.84 -3.09
N ARG A 245 -9.41 0.35 -2.64
CA ARG A 245 -10.32 1.31 -2.02
C ARG A 245 -11.35 1.76 -3.06
N THR A 246 -12.62 1.80 -2.67
CA THR A 246 -13.72 2.32 -3.51
C THR A 246 -14.71 3.13 -2.67
N THR A 247 -15.67 3.78 -3.34
CA THR A 247 -16.78 4.52 -2.70
C THR A 247 -18.12 3.80 -2.83
N THR A 248 -18.09 2.51 -3.18
CA THR A 248 -19.29 1.69 -3.38
C THR A 248 -19.87 1.14 -2.07
N GLY A 249 -19.13 1.28 -0.96
CA GLY A 249 -19.40 0.61 0.32
C GLY A 249 -18.73 -0.76 0.43
N TRP A 250 -18.02 -1.22 -0.61
CA TRP A 250 -17.34 -2.51 -0.66
C TRP A 250 -15.89 -2.35 -1.14
N LEU A 251 -15.01 -3.26 -0.72
CA LEU A 251 -13.73 -3.44 -1.42
C LEU A 251 -14.04 -4.11 -2.75
N TRP A 252 -13.26 -3.77 -3.76
CA TRP A 252 -13.32 -4.44 -5.07
C TRP A 252 -12.02 -5.18 -5.27
N GLU A 253 -12.10 -6.31 -5.97
CA GLU A 253 -10.97 -7.19 -6.21
C GLU A 253 -10.61 -7.30 -7.68
N SER A 254 -9.30 -7.40 -7.95
CA SER A 254 -8.74 -7.76 -9.25
C SER A 254 -7.68 -8.83 -9.05
N ARG A 255 -7.53 -9.73 -10.01
CA ARG A 255 -6.67 -10.91 -9.93
C ARG A 255 -5.73 -10.95 -11.11
N SER A 256 -4.53 -11.46 -10.85
CA SER A 256 -3.52 -11.79 -11.85
C SER A 256 -3.12 -13.25 -11.70
N GLU A 257 -3.05 -13.98 -12.81
CA GLU A 257 -2.63 -15.39 -12.88
C GLU A 257 -1.22 -15.54 -13.50
N ASP A 258 -0.53 -14.42 -13.78
CA ASP A 258 0.69 -14.37 -14.59
C ASP A 258 1.78 -13.46 -13.98
N ASN A 259 1.98 -13.55 -12.66
CA ASN A 259 2.94 -12.74 -11.91
C ASN A 259 2.71 -11.22 -12.01
N GLY A 260 1.46 -10.77 -12.13
CA GLY A 260 1.11 -9.35 -12.19
C GLY A 260 1.31 -8.71 -13.57
N SER A 261 1.51 -9.51 -14.61
CA SER A 261 1.70 -9.01 -15.99
C SER A 261 0.37 -8.56 -16.61
N THR A 262 -0.72 -9.22 -16.23
CA THR A 262 -2.09 -8.85 -16.59
C THR A 262 -3.01 -8.92 -15.36
N TRP A 263 -4.11 -8.17 -15.45
CA TRP A 263 -5.11 -8.04 -14.39
C TRP A 263 -6.50 -8.10 -14.99
N ASN A 264 -7.41 -8.84 -14.36
CA ASN A 264 -8.81 -8.82 -14.77
C ASN A 264 -9.50 -7.50 -14.35
N GLN A 265 -10.65 -7.20 -14.95
CA GLN A 265 -11.43 -6.04 -14.52
C GLN A 265 -11.87 -6.20 -13.06
N PRO A 266 -11.87 -5.12 -12.26
CA PRO A 266 -12.30 -5.21 -10.88
C PRO A 266 -13.73 -5.72 -10.75
N VAL A 267 -13.97 -6.62 -9.80
CA VAL A 267 -15.29 -7.11 -9.41
C VAL A 267 -15.55 -6.84 -7.93
N GLN A 268 -16.81 -6.69 -7.53
CA GLN A 268 -17.15 -6.43 -6.14
C GLN A 268 -16.77 -7.63 -5.26
N SER A 269 -16.07 -7.36 -4.14
CA SER A 269 -15.78 -8.39 -3.13
C SER A 269 -16.92 -8.52 -2.10
N THR A 270 -16.77 -9.47 -1.18
CA THR A 270 -17.68 -9.63 -0.03
C THR A 270 -17.25 -8.82 1.19
N VAL A 271 -16.18 -8.01 1.09
CA VAL A 271 -15.63 -7.25 2.22
C VAL A 271 -16.16 -5.82 2.19
N PRO A 272 -16.92 -5.36 3.21
CA PRO A 272 -17.35 -3.98 3.31
C PRO A 272 -16.15 -3.02 3.37
N ASN A 273 -16.29 -1.83 2.80
CA ASN A 273 -15.25 -0.81 2.81
C ASN A 273 -15.78 0.52 3.38
N PRO A 274 -15.21 1.04 4.48
CA PRO A 274 -15.52 2.38 5.00
C PRO A 274 -14.87 3.52 4.19
N VAL A 275 -14.47 3.27 2.93
CA VAL A 275 -13.67 4.16 2.08
C VAL A 275 -12.26 4.36 2.63
N ALA A 276 -11.64 3.28 3.11
CA ALA A 276 -10.26 3.25 3.59
C ALA A 276 -9.37 2.37 2.69
N PRO A 277 -8.06 2.64 2.60
CA PRO A 277 -7.11 1.75 1.92
C PRO A 277 -7.08 0.37 2.58
N PRO A 278 -7.18 -0.73 1.83
CA PRO A 278 -6.99 -2.06 2.39
C PRO A 278 -5.51 -2.35 2.66
N VAL A 279 -5.28 -3.30 3.56
CA VAL A 279 -4.00 -4.00 3.76
C VAL A 279 -4.27 -5.49 3.67
N LEU A 280 -3.59 -6.17 2.76
CA LEU A 280 -3.60 -7.61 2.63
C LEU A 280 -2.26 -8.15 3.14
N THR A 281 -2.33 -9.14 4.02
CA THR A 281 -1.20 -9.97 4.42
C THR A 281 -1.59 -11.43 4.23
N ARG A 282 -0.59 -12.29 4.04
CA ARG A 282 -0.76 -13.74 4.11
C ARG A 282 -0.71 -14.21 5.56
#